data_AF-A0A848FXP6-F1
#
_entry.id   AF-A0A848FXP6-F1
#
_cell.length_a   1.000
_cell.length_b   1.000
_cell.length_c   1.000
_cell.angle_alpha   90.00
_cell.angle_beta   90.00
_cell.angle_gamma   90.00
#
_symmetry.space_group_name_H-M   'P 1'
#
loop_
_entity.id
_entity.type
_entity.pdbx_description
1 polymer ?
#
loop_
_entity_poly.entity_id
_entity_poly.type
_entity_poly.pdbx_seq_one_letter_code
_entity_poly.pdbx_strand_id
1 'polypeptide(L)'
;MLSEAGVALALLAGIALAPRLPHLRRRYDTAALQALTRRPDANPGDERLKLELAAWARTGAGNGATLLPWQRPRVPLPLAIRSVEGRHENTLVHFAYRLAGYHQLDERSRLGGLIYRIGVQLRPLLWFAPRRPGTPWDDCWLTAVDAPRLLALARWRPRRPTLIVLDRLQPAEVSRVMEALTHAASLADQPIRVVVLSRDNQAGKTPSQRKAQRKG
;
A
#
# COMPACT_ATOMS: atom_id res chain seq x y z
N MET A 1 36.89 4.92 27.06
CA MET A 1 36.01 4.91 28.25
C MET A 1 34.79 5.76 27.92
N LEU A 2 33.59 5.17 27.85
CA LEU A 2 32.35 5.94 27.77
C LEU A 2 32.08 6.52 29.16
N SER A 3 31.84 7.84 29.27
CA SER A 3 31.48 8.47 30.54
C SER A 3 30.17 7.90 31.08
N GLU A 4 29.92 8.00 32.39
CA GLU A 4 28.66 7.55 33.02
C GLU A 4 27.43 8.17 32.34
N ALA A 5 27.53 9.44 31.92
CA ALA A 5 26.52 10.12 31.11
C ALA A 5 26.30 9.45 29.75
N GLY A 6 27.35 8.95 29.10
CA GLY A 6 27.27 8.20 27.85
C GLY A 6 26.60 6.83 28.03
N VAL A 7 26.86 6.15 29.14
CA VAL A 7 26.22 4.87 29.48
C VAL A 7 24.73 5.07 29.80
N ALA A 8 24.39 6.08 30.60
CA ALA A 8 23.01 6.41 30.92
C ALA A 8 22.19 6.79 29.67
N LEU A 9 22.76 7.59 28.77
CA LEU A 9 22.11 7.95 27.50
C LEU A 9 21.90 6.72 26.61
N ALA A 10 22.89 5.81 26.52
CA ALA A 10 22.77 4.58 25.75
C ALA A 10 21.67 3.65 26.30
N LEU A 11 21.57 3.52 27.63
CA LEU A 11 20.51 2.75 28.28
C LEU A 11 19.12 3.34 28.02
N LEU A 12 18.96 4.67 28.16
CA LEU A 12 17.70 5.36 27.87
C LEU A 12 17.29 5.23 26.41
N ALA A 13 18.24 5.36 25.48
CA ALA A 13 18.00 5.12 24.05
C ALA A 13 17.60 3.66 23.79
N GLY A 14 18.25 2.69 24.44
CA GLY A 14 17.91 1.28 24.35
C GLY A 14 16.48 0.98 24.82
N ILE A 15 16.08 1.52 25.98
CA ILE A 15 14.73 1.38 26.53
C ILE A 15 13.69 2.04 25.60
N ALA A 16 13.97 3.23 25.08
CA ALA A 16 13.07 3.92 24.15
C ALA A 16 12.92 3.17 22.82
N LEU A 17 13.97 2.51 22.34
CA LEU A 17 13.94 1.80 21.06
C LEU A 17 13.39 0.36 21.16
N ALA A 18 13.52 -0.29 22.32
CA ALA A 18 13.12 -1.69 22.51
C ALA A 18 11.70 -2.04 22.03
N PRO A 19 10.65 -1.22 22.30
CA PRO A 19 9.30 -1.48 21.80
C PRO A 19 9.17 -1.46 20.27
N ARG A 20 10.10 -0.80 19.56
CA ARG A 20 10.08 -0.63 18.11
C ARG A 20 10.94 -1.65 17.36
N LEU A 21 11.87 -2.33 18.04
CA LEU A 21 12.73 -3.36 17.43
C LEU A 21 11.94 -4.49 16.73
N PRO A 22 10.80 -4.99 17.25
CA PRO A 22 10.00 -5.99 16.54
C PRO A 22 9.52 -5.52 15.16
N HIS A 23 9.28 -4.22 14.98
CA HIS A 23 8.87 -3.66 13.68
C HIS A 23 9.99 -3.73 12.63
N LEU A 24 11.26 -3.68 13.05
CA LEU A 24 12.40 -3.86 12.15
C LEU A 24 12.48 -5.30 11.62
N ARG A 25 12.02 -6.28 12.40
CA ARG A 25 12.02 -7.69 12.02
C ARG A 25 10.83 -8.07 11.11
N ARG A 26 9.79 -7.23 11.03
CA ARG A 26 8.62 -7.50 10.17
C ARG A 26 9.01 -7.47 8.70
N ARG A 27 8.84 -8.61 8.04
CA ARG A 27 9.04 -8.77 6.60
C ARG A 27 7.74 -8.57 5.84
N TYR A 28 7.85 -8.44 4.52
CA TYR A 28 6.70 -8.55 3.64
C TYR A 28 6.11 -9.95 3.79
N ASP A 29 4.79 -10.02 4.00
CA ASP A 29 4.09 -11.28 4.22
C ASP A 29 3.60 -11.82 2.88
N THR A 30 4.37 -12.74 2.29
CA THR A 30 4.07 -13.34 0.98
C THR A 30 2.93 -14.36 1.03
N ALA A 31 2.48 -14.77 2.21
CA ALA A 31 1.32 -15.64 2.35
C ALA A 31 0.02 -14.83 2.24
N ALA A 32 0.01 -13.62 2.79
CA ALA A 32 -1.13 -12.70 2.71
C ALA A 32 -1.12 -11.84 1.44
N LEU A 33 0.07 -11.38 1.02
CA LEU A 33 0.23 -10.36 -0.01
C LEU A 33 1.02 -10.87 -1.22
N GLN A 34 0.73 -10.27 -2.38
CA GLN A 34 1.41 -10.55 -3.64
C GLN A 34 1.89 -9.23 -4.25
N ALA A 35 3.19 -9.01 -4.32
CA ALA A 35 3.74 -7.76 -4.83
C ALA A 35 3.39 -7.56 -6.32
N LEU A 36 3.28 -6.29 -6.73
CA LEU A 36 3.15 -5.90 -8.12
C LEU A 36 4.37 -6.41 -8.90
N THR A 37 4.12 -7.34 -9.81
CA THR A 37 5.16 -7.91 -10.68
C THR A 37 5.32 -7.13 -12.00
N ARG A 38 4.32 -6.33 -12.37
CA ARG A 38 4.29 -5.61 -13.64
C ARG A 38 4.95 -4.23 -13.50
N ARG A 39 5.78 -3.87 -14.48
CA ARG A 39 6.26 -2.49 -14.65
C ARG A 39 5.23 -1.66 -15.41
N PRO A 40 5.07 -0.38 -15.07
CA PRO A 40 4.20 0.51 -15.82
C PRO A 40 4.66 0.66 -17.27
N ASP A 41 3.70 0.86 -18.18
CA ASP A 41 3.99 1.10 -19.59
C ASP A 41 4.57 2.52 -19.81
N ALA A 42 5.01 2.82 -21.04
CA ALA A 42 5.54 4.15 -21.38
C ALA A 42 4.48 5.26 -21.30
N ASN A 43 3.21 4.93 -21.57
CA ASN A 43 2.12 5.88 -21.46
C ASN A 43 1.75 6.04 -19.97
N PRO A 44 1.91 7.22 -19.35
CA PRO A 44 1.59 7.41 -17.94
C PRO A 44 0.10 7.19 -17.59
N GLY A 45 -0.81 7.24 -18.56
CA GLY A 45 -2.25 7.24 -18.29
C GLY A 45 -2.74 8.59 -17.75
N ASP A 46 -3.85 8.57 -17.02
CA ASP A 46 -4.56 9.78 -16.58
C ASP A 46 -3.93 10.39 -15.30
N GLU A 47 -3.28 11.54 -15.44
CA GLU A 47 -2.66 12.27 -14.32
C GLU A 47 -3.66 12.80 -13.28
N ARG A 48 -4.87 13.19 -13.70
CA ARG A 48 -5.88 13.67 -12.76
C ARG A 48 -6.31 12.55 -11.83
N LEU A 49 -6.56 11.36 -12.38
CA LEU A 49 -6.91 10.19 -11.60
C LEU A 49 -5.78 9.81 -10.63
N LYS A 50 -4.51 9.94 -11.01
CA LYS A 50 -3.38 9.71 -10.08
C LYS A 50 -3.40 10.67 -8.90
N LEU A 51 -3.66 11.96 -9.14
CA LEU A 51 -3.76 12.96 -8.08
C LEU A 51 -4.92 12.65 -7.13
N GLU A 52 -6.07 12.27 -7.67
CA GLU A 52 -7.24 11.86 -6.87
C GLU A 52 -6.96 10.59 -6.04
N LEU A 53 -6.28 9.59 -6.62
CA LEU A 53 -5.86 8.39 -5.91
C LEU A 53 -4.84 8.70 -4.81
N ALA A 54 -3.89 9.60 -5.06
CA ALA A 54 -2.90 10.03 -4.08
C ALA A 54 -3.54 10.78 -2.91
N ALA A 55 -4.52 11.65 -3.17
CA ALA A 55 -5.29 12.34 -2.14
C ALA A 55 -6.11 11.34 -1.31
N TRP A 56 -6.87 10.47 -1.98
CA TRP A 56 -7.69 9.43 -1.35
C TRP A 56 -6.87 8.48 -0.49
N ALA A 57 -5.71 8.02 -0.96
CA ALA A 57 -4.84 7.12 -0.21
C ALA A 57 -4.42 7.73 1.14
N ARG A 58 -4.26 9.06 1.21
CA ARG A 58 -3.88 9.78 2.44
C ARG A 58 -5.07 10.11 3.35
N THR A 59 -6.31 10.06 2.87
CA THR A 59 -7.50 10.33 3.67
C THR A 59 -7.54 9.43 4.90
N GLY A 60 -7.53 10.01 6.11
CA GLY A 60 -7.57 9.27 7.38
C GLY A 60 -6.37 8.35 7.64
N ALA A 61 -5.24 8.51 6.93
CA ALA A 61 -4.03 7.71 7.11
C ALA A 61 -3.24 8.04 8.40
N GLY A 62 -3.58 9.15 9.05
CA GLY A 62 -2.83 9.71 10.16
C GLY A 62 -1.42 10.18 9.76
N ASN A 63 -0.71 10.80 10.71
CA ASN A 63 0.67 11.24 10.50
C ASN A 63 1.70 10.16 10.92
N GLY A 64 1.28 9.09 11.60
CA GLY A 64 2.16 8.00 12.04
C GLY A 64 3.10 8.35 13.20
N ALA A 65 3.08 9.60 13.68
CA ALA A 65 3.91 10.05 14.79
C ALA A 65 3.24 9.71 16.14
N THR A 66 4.05 9.38 17.14
CA THR A 66 3.62 9.19 18.53
C THR A 66 4.50 10.00 19.46
N LEU A 67 3.95 10.42 20.61
CA LEU A 67 4.73 11.12 21.62
C LEU A 67 5.68 10.15 22.32
N LEU A 68 5.15 9.00 22.73
CA LEU A 68 5.90 7.96 23.43
C LEU A 68 6.25 6.80 22.48
N PRO A 69 7.38 6.11 22.68
CA PRO A 69 7.81 5.04 21.79
C PRO A 69 6.92 3.78 21.85
N TRP A 70 6.28 3.50 23.00
CA TRP A 70 5.35 2.37 23.16
C TRP A 70 3.92 2.66 22.69
N GLN A 71 3.59 3.93 22.41
CA GLN A 71 2.28 4.27 21.87
C GLN A 71 2.13 3.77 20.43
N ARG A 72 0.88 3.43 20.08
CA ARG A 72 0.48 3.11 18.71
C ARG A 72 0.04 4.38 17.98
N PRO A 73 0.46 4.60 16.73
CA PRO A 73 0.01 5.76 15.96
C PRO A 73 -1.50 5.68 15.71
N ARG A 74 -2.18 6.82 15.82
CA ARG A 74 -3.60 6.91 15.51
C ARG A 74 -3.82 6.90 13.99
N VAL A 75 -4.64 5.97 13.51
CA VAL A 75 -5.07 5.90 12.11
C VAL A 75 -6.60 6.07 12.08
N PRO A 76 -7.11 7.29 11.84
CA PRO A 76 -8.55 7.56 11.90
C PRO A 76 -9.40 6.69 10.95
N LEU A 77 -8.86 6.38 9.77
CA LEU A 77 -9.51 5.50 8.79
C LEU A 77 -8.53 4.38 8.42
N PRO A 78 -8.51 3.27 9.20
CA PRO A 78 -7.54 2.20 9.00
C PRO A 78 -7.79 1.45 7.70
N LEU A 79 -9.03 1.31 7.26
CA LEU A 79 -9.40 0.67 5.99
C LEU A 79 -10.24 1.63 5.14
N ALA A 80 -9.88 1.79 3.88
CA ALA A 80 -10.70 2.52 2.90
C ALA A 80 -10.68 1.78 1.57
N ILE A 81 -11.83 1.80 0.87
CA ILE A 81 -12.02 1.16 -0.43
C ILE A 81 -12.37 2.20 -1.49
N ARG A 82 -11.92 1.98 -2.72
CA ARG A 82 -12.31 2.75 -3.91
C ARG A 82 -12.40 1.85 -5.13
N SER A 83 -13.34 2.11 -6.02
CA SER A 83 -13.45 1.41 -7.30
C SER A 83 -12.80 2.22 -8.42
N VAL A 84 -12.13 1.53 -9.34
CA VAL A 84 -11.51 2.09 -10.54
C VAL A 84 -11.92 1.22 -11.72
N GLU A 85 -12.28 1.86 -12.84
CA GLU A 85 -12.68 1.14 -14.05
C GLU A 85 -11.47 0.49 -14.75
N GLY A 86 -11.68 -0.67 -15.39
CA GLY A 86 -10.63 -1.46 -16.05
C GLY A 86 -9.82 -0.67 -17.07
N ARG A 87 -10.45 0.24 -17.83
CA ARG A 87 -9.79 1.15 -18.78
C ARG A 87 -8.68 2.00 -18.15
N HIS A 88 -8.68 2.18 -16.83
CA HIS A 88 -7.67 2.94 -16.08
C HIS A 88 -6.63 2.03 -15.40
N GLU A 89 -6.54 0.75 -15.75
CA GLU A 89 -5.57 -0.23 -15.21
C GLU A 89 -4.15 0.33 -15.27
N ASN A 90 -3.72 0.85 -16.42
CA ASN A 90 -2.36 1.36 -16.56
C ASN A 90 -2.10 2.59 -15.65
N THR A 91 -3.07 3.51 -15.53
CA THR A 91 -2.99 4.63 -14.58
C THR A 91 -2.81 4.13 -13.14
N LEU A 92 -3.54 3.07 -12.75
CA LEU A 92 -3.46 2.46 -11.43
C LEU A 92 -2.10 1.78 -11.21
N VAL A 93 -1.56 1.07 -12.21
CA VAL A 93 -0.21 0.48 -12.15
C VAL A 93 0.84 1.56 -11.95
N HIS A 94 0.80 2.66 -12.72
CA HIS A 94 1.73 3.78 -12.53
C HIS A 94 1.62 4.39 -11.13
N PHE A 95 0.39 4.60 -10.63
CA PHE A 95 0.17 5.13 -9.30
C PHE A 95 0.75 4.20 -8.22
N ALA A 96 0.43 2.91 -8.26
CA ALA A 96 0.93 1.92 -7.32
C ALA A 96 2.46 1.82 -7.37
N TYR A 97 3.04 1.82 -8.58
CA TYR A 97 4.49 1.79 -8.78
C TYR A 97 5.21 2.98 -8.13
N ARG A 98 4.66 4.19 -8.31
CA ARG A 98 5.21 5.40 -7.69
C ARG A 98 5.00 5.41 -6.18
N LEU A 99 3.83 4.96 -5.71
CA LEU A 99 3.50 4.92 -4.29
C LEU A 99 4.38 3.93 -3.52
N ALA A 100 4.70 2.78 -4.12
CA ALA A 100 5.62 1.79 -3.58
C ALA A 100 7.09 2.26 -3.59
N GLY A 101 7.39 3.35 -4.31
CA GLY A 101 8.73 3.92 -4.40
C GLY A 101 9.67 3.17 -5.34
N TYR A 102 9.17 2.27 -6.19
CA TYR A 102 10.02 1.52 -7.14
C TYR A 102 10.81 2.45 -8.07
N HIS A 103 10.20 3.56 -8.53
CA HIS A 103 10.89 4.60 -9.31
C HIS A 103 12.16 5.15 -8.63
N GLN A 104 12.17 5.27 -7.30
CA GLN A 104 13.33 5.79 -6.57
C GLN A 104 14.49 4.80 -6.52
N LEU A 105 14.22 3.50 -6.73
CA LEU A 105 15.26 2.48 -6.83
C LEU A 105 15.84 2.42 -8.24
N ASP A 106 15.03 2.68 -9.27
CA ASP A 106 15.48 2.69 -10.66
C ASP A 106 16.32 3.92 -10.99
N GLU A 107 15.98 5.09 -10.42
CA GLU A 107 16.67 6.35 -10.69
C GLU A 107 17.98 6.53 -9.90
N ARG A 108 18.25 5.68 -8.89
CA ARG A 108 19.39 5.85 -7.98
C ARG A 108 20.54 4.89 -8.30
N SER A 109 21.76 5.36 -8.09
CA SER A 109 22.96 4.50 -8.10
C SER A 109 22.87 3.38 -7.06
N ARG A 110 23.66 2.31 -7.22
CA ARG A 110 23.66 1.15 -6.31
C ARG A 110 23.86 1.55 -4.83
N LEU A 111 24.74 2.52 -4.58
CA LEU A 111 24.99 3.05 -3.24
C LEU A 111 23.82 3.90 -2.72
N GLY A 112 23.25 4.75 -3.58
CA GLY A 112 22.05 5.54 -3.24
C GLY A 112 20.83 4.67 -2.94
N GLY A 113 20.68 3.54 -3.63
CA GLY A 113 19.67 2.52 -3.36
C GLY A 113 19.87 1.82 -2.02
N LEU A 114 21.13 1.51 -1.65
CA LEU A 114 21.45 0.91 -0.35
C LEU A 114 21.13 1.85 0.82
N ILE A 115 21.58 3.11 0.74
CA ILE A 115 21.28 4.14 1.77
C ILE A 115 19.77 4.33 1.91
N TYR A 116 19.05 4.37 0.78
CA TYR A 116 17.60 4.46 0.77
C TYR A 116 16.95 3.28 1.50
N ARG A 117 17.37 2.05 1.21
CA ARG A 117 16.86 0.83 1.87
C ARG A 117 17.10 0.85 3.38
N ILE A 118 18.31 1.23 3.81
CA ILE A 118 18.65 1.36 5.23
C ILE A 118 17.75 2.41 5.89
N GLY A 119 17.66 3.61 5.31
CA GLY A 119 16.80 4.67 5.85
C GLY A 119 15.33 4.25 5.93
N VAL A 120 14.84 3.50 4.94
CA VAL A 120 13.48 2.97 4.91
C VAL A 120 13.26 1.86 5.95
N GLN A 121 14.28 1.07 6.29
CA GLN A 121 14.24 0.07 7.36
C GLN A 121 14.29 0.70 8.76
N LEU A 122 15.09 1.75 8.96
CA LEU A 122 15.28 2.38 10.28
C LEU A 122 14.12 3.31 10.70
N ARG A 123 13.23 3.68 9.78
CA ARG A 123 12.09 4.57 10.05
C ARG A 123 11.21 4.24 11.26
N PRO A 124 10.90 2.97 11.59
CA PRO A 124 10.12 2.66 12.78
C PRO A 124 10.73 3.18 14.09
N LEU A 125 12.05 3.47 14.10
CA LEU A 125 12.79 4.05 15.22
C LEU A 125 12.62 5.56 15.34
N LEU A 126 12.13 6.25 14.30
CA LEU A 126 11.82 7.68 14.34
C LEU A 126 10.34 7.88 14.68
N TRP A 127 9.88 7.32 15.81
CA TRP A 127 8.46 7.27 16.17
C TRP A 127 7.81 8.65 16.32
N PHE A 128 8.60 9.65 16.68
CA PHE A 128 8.16 11.03 16.88
C PHE A 128 8.05 11.83 15.58
N ALA A 129 8.63 11.32 14.48
CA ALA A 129 8.65 12.04 13.22
C ALA A 129 7.39 11.75 12.38
N PRO A 130 6.70 12.78 11.84
CA PRO A 130 5.55 12.56 10.99
C PRO A 130 5.94 11.91 9.66
N ARG A 131 5.01 11.12 9.11
CA ARG A 131 5.15 10.43 7.82
C ARG A 131 5.32 11.44 6.70
N ARG A 132 6.46 11.36 6.01
CA ARG A 132 6.76 12.21 4.86
C ARG A 132 5.90 11.82 3.64
N PRO A 133 5.46 12.79 2.81
CA PRO A 133 4.62 12.52 1.62
C PRO A 133 5.20 11.52 0.60
N GLY A 134 6.53 11.38 0.53
CA GLY A 134 7.24 10.43 -0.35
C GLY A 134 7.67 9.12 0.33
N THR A 135 7.06 8.77 1.47
CA THR A 135 7.30 7.49 2.14
C THR A 135 6.74 6.34 1.30
N PRO A 136 7.53 5.31 0.97
CA PRO A 136 7.03 4.19 0.20
C PRO A 136 5.97 3.42 1.00
N TRP A 137 4.90 3.06 0.31
CA TRP A 137 3.89 2.13 0.78
C TRP A 137 4.29 0.71 0.40
N ASP A 138 3.72 -0.28 1.07
CA ASP A 138 3.69 -1.64 0.52
C ASP A 138 2.59 -1.72 -0.53
N ASP A 139 2.80 -2.56 -1.52
CA ASP A 139 1.81 -2.85 -2.55
C ASP A 139 1.44 -4.34 -2.56
N CYS A 140 0.22 -4.61 -2.99
CA CYS A 140 -0.32 -5.95 -3.17
C CYS A 140 -1.27 -5.94 -4.37
N TRP A 141 -1.16 -6.92 -5.24
CA TRP A 141 -1.99 -7.10 -6.43
C TRP A 141 -2.58 -8.51 -6.42
N LEU A 142 -3.86 -8.61 -6.08
CA LEU A 142 -4.59 -9.87 -5.95
C LEU A 142 -5.44 -10.12 -7.19
N THR A 143 -5.00 -11.08 -8.02
CA THR A 143 -5.75 -11.55 -9.20
C THR A 143 -6.63 -12.76 -8.90
N ALA A 144 -6.35 -13.45 -7.80
CA ALA A 144 -7.11 -14.59 -7.29
C ALA A 144 -6.91 -14.70 -5.78
N VAL A 145 -7.88 -15.25 -5.07
CA VAL A 145 -7.82 -15.41 -3.61
C VAL A 145 -8.37 -16.77 -3.21
N ASP A 146 -7.55 -17.56 -2.52
CA ASP A 146 -7.90 -18.86 -1.97
C ASP A 146 -8.14 -18.78 -0.44
N ALA A 147 -8.67 -19.86 0.14
CA ALA A 147 -8.94 -19.92 1.57
C ALA A 147 -7.68 -19.71 2.45
N PRO A 148 -6.51 -20.30 2.13
CA PRO A 148 -5.27 -20.01 2.86
C PRO A 148 -4.88 -18.54 2.85
N ARG A 149 -5.00 -17.85 1.70
CA ARG A 149 -4.69 -16.43 1.61
C ARG A 149 -5.68 -15.57 2.39
N LEU A 150 -6.97 -15.90 2.39
CA LEU A 150 -7.96 -15.19 3.23
C LEU A 150 -7.62 -15.32 4.72
N LEU A 151 -7.23 -16.50 5.17
CA LEU A 151 -6.79 -16.72 6.56
C LEU A 151 -5.51 -15.94 6.88
N ALA A 152 -4.56 -15.88 5.95
CA ALA A 152 -3.35 -15.08 6.10
C ALA A 152 -3.68 -13.58 6.16
N LEU A 153 -4.57 -13.08 5.29
CA LEU A 153 -5.04 -11.69 5.29
C LEU A 153 -5.73 -11.29 6.59
N ALA A 154 -6.54 -12.17 7.17
CA ALA A 154 -7.22 -11.89 8.44
C ALA A 154 -6.23 -11.70 9.61
N ARG A 155 -5.12 -12.45 9.62
CA ARG A 155 -4.10 -12.38 10.68
C ARG A 155 -2.99 -11.39 10.39
N TRP A 156 -2.92 -10.91 9.15
CA TRP A 156 -1.87 -10.03 8.67
C TRP A 156 -1.86 -8.70 9.44
N ARG A 157 -0.66 -8.24 9.79
CA ARG A 157 -0.45 -6.94 10.43
C ARG A 157 0.41 -6.07 9.53
N PRO A 158 -0.14 -4.98 8.94
CA PRO A 158 0.63 -4.14 8.06
C PRO A 158 1.84 -3.56 8.79
N ARG A 159 3.02 -3.76 8.21
CA ARG A 159 4.28 -3.14 8.69
C ARG A 159 4.39 -1.68 8.26
N ARG A 160 3.72 -1.32 7.17
CA ARG A 160 3.72 -0.02 6.49
C ARG A 160 2.31 0.28 5.97
N PRO A 161 2.02 1.55 5.64
CA PRO A 161 0.87 1.87 4.80
C PRO A 161 0.85 0.94 3.59
N THR A 162 -0.29 0.31 3.29
CA THR A 162 -0.37 -0.72 2.24
C THR A 162 -1.50 -0.39 1.26
N LEU A 163 -1.18 -0.44 -0.04
CA LEU A 163 -2.15 -0.40 -1.13
C LEU A 163 -2.39 -1.83 -1.63
N ILE A 164 -3.64 -2.29 -1.61
CA ILE A 164 -4.07 -3.59 -2.13
C ILE A 164 -4.97 -3.33 -3.33
N VAL A 165 -4.61 -3.89 -4.48
CA VAL A 165 -5.42 -3.87 -5.69
C VAL A 165 -6.09 -5.23 -5.84
N LEU A 166 -7.42 -5.24 -5.91
CA LEU A 166 -8.24 -6.39 -6.22
C LEU A 166 -8.51 -6.36 -7.72
N ASP A 167 -7.75 -7.15 -8.48
CA ASP A 167 -7.74 -7.10 -9.94
C ASP A 167 -8.81 -8.02 -10.50
N ARG A 168 -9.91 -7.43 -10.99
CA ARG A 168 -10.99 -8.13 -11.72
C ARG A 168 -11.60 -9.31 -10.94
N LEU A 169 -11.48 -9.31 -9.61
CA LEU A 169 -12.12 -10.27 -8.72
C LEU A 169 -13.64 -10.17 -8.81
N GLN A 170 -14.32 -11.30 -8.59
CA GLN A 170 -15.76 -11.32 -8.52
C GLN A 170 -16.26 -10.59 -7.27
N PRO A 171 -17.48 -10.01 -7.28
CA PRO A 171 -18.02 -9.30 -6.12
C PRO A 171 -17.99 -10.13 -4.82
N ALA A 172 -18.30 -11.43 -4.90
CA ALA A 172 -18.25 -12.33 -3.75
C ALA A 172 -16.82 -12.52 -3.19
N GLU A 173 -15.80 -12.53 -4.06
CA GLU A 173 -14.40 -12.62 -3.65
C GLU A 173 -13.95 -11.30 -3.00
N VAL A 174 -14.34 -10.16 -3.57
CA VAL A 174 -14.10 -8.83 -2.98
C VAL A 174 -14.69 -8.74 -1.58
N SER A 175 -15.92 -9.19 -1.37
CA SER A 175 -16.56 -9.22 -0.04
C SER A 175 -15.76 -10.05 0.97
N ARG A 176 -15.31 -11.25 0.60
CA ARG A 176 -14.49 -12.12 1.49
C ARG A 176 -13.15 -11.47 1.85
N VAL A 177 -12.50 -10.82 0.88
CA VAL A 177 -11.26 -10.08 1.14
C VAL A 177 -11.51 -8.91 2.09
N MET A 178 -12.58 -8.15 1.88
CA MET A 178 -12.92 -7.01 2.74
C MET A 178 -13.26 -7.43 4.16
N GLU A 179 -13.91 -8.58 4.35
CA GLU A 179 -14.15 -9.16 5.68
C GLU A 179 -12.83 -9.49 6.38
N ALA A 180 -11.93 -10.21 5.71
CA ALA A 180 -10.60 -10.53 6.25
C ALA A 180 -9.80 -9.26 6.59
N LEU A 181 -9.81 -8.26 5.71
CA LEU A 181 -9.11 -6.99 5.92
C LEU A 181 -9.73 -6.14 7.02
N THR A 182 -11.05 -6.22 7.25
CA THR A 182 -11.71 -5.51 8.35
C THR A 182 -11.18 -5.98 9.70
N HIS A 183 -10.98 -7.30 9.84
CA HIS A 183 -10.35 -7.85 11.04
C HIS A 183 -8.91 -7.35 11.21
N ALA A 184 -8.09 -7.44 10.15
CA ALA A 184 -6.71 -6.94 10.17
C ALA A 184 -6.63 -5.43 10.49
N ALA A 185 -7.52 -4.63 9.91
CA ALA A 185 -7.58 -3.17 10.07
C ALA A 185 -7.91 -2.74 11.51
N SER A 186 -8.73 -3.51 12.24
CA SER A 186 -9.06 -3.24 13.64
C SER A 186 -7.85 -3.29 14.59
N LEU A 187 -6.80 -4.00 14.16
CA LEU A 187 -5.56 -4.20 14.93
C LEU A 187 -4.38 -3.42 14.32
N ALA A 188 -4.59 -2.72 13.22
CA ALA A 188 -3.53 -2.15 12.40
C ALA A 188 -3.09 -0.76 12.90
N ASP A 189 -1.77 -0.61 13.05
CA ASP A 189 -1.12 0.68 13.30
C ASP A 189 -0.81 1.43 11.98
N GLN A 190 -1.28 0.92 10.85
CA GLN A 190 -0.99 1.43 9.53
C GLN A 190 -2.24 1.40 8.65
N PRO A 191 -2.42 2.38 7.76
CA PRO A 191 -3.56 2.41 6.86
C PRO A 191 -3.45 1.33 5.77
N ILE A 192 -4.59 0.71 5.48
CA ILE A 192 -4.82 -0.22 4.38
C ILE A 192 -5.76 0.47 3.38
N ARG A 193 -5.36 0.52 2.12
CA ARG A 193 -6.13 1.12 1.03
C ARG A 193 -6.42 0.05 0.00
N VAL A 194 -7.69 -0.16 -0.31
CA VAL A 194 -8.13 -1.19 -1.24
C VAL A 194 -8.67 -0.52 -2.49
N VAL A 195 -8.14 -0.89 -3.65
CA VAL A 195 -8.68 -0.48 -4.94
C VAL A 195 -9.27 -1.70 -5.62
N VAL A 196 -10.55 -1.64 -5.97
CA VAL A 196 -11.20 -2.65 -6.81
C VAL A 196 -11.07 -2.21 -8.26
N LEU A 197 -10.32 -2.97 -9.06
CA LEU A 197 -10.22 -2.75 -10.49
C LEU A 197 -11.32 -3.56 -11.18
N SER A 198 -12.34 -2.87 -11.68
CA SER A 198 -13.47 -3.51 -12.34
C SER A 198 -13.05 -4.15 -13.66
N ARG A 199 -13.74 -5.22 -14.05
CA ARG A 199 -13.69 -5.72 -15.42
C ARG A 199 -14.28 -4.65 -16.33
N ASP A 200 -13.68 -4.43 -17.50
CA ASP A 200 -14.29 -3.58 -18.50
C ASP A 200 -15.65 -4.16 -18.88
N ASN A 201 -16.71 -3.37 -18.63
CA ASN A 201 -18.03 -3.72 -19.11
C ASN A 201 -18.00 -3.61 -20.64
N GLN A 202 -17.84 -4.73 -21.34
CA GLN A 202 -18.20 -4.81 -22.77
C GLN A 202 -19.72 -4.79 -22.99
N ALA A 203 -20.53 -4.50 -21.96
CA ALA A 203 -21.97 -4.31 -22.06
C ALA A 203 -22.29 -2.87 -22.51
N GLY A 204 -22.11 -2.60 -23.80
CA GLY A 204 -22.43 -1.30 -24.40
C GLY A 204 -22.24 -1.18 -25.90
N LYS A 205 -21.69 -2.20 -26.58
CA LYS A 205 -21.78 -2.28 -28.05
C LYS A 205 -23.10 -2.95 -28.41
N THR A 206 -24.19 -2.18 -28.34
CA THR A 206 -25.37 -2.47 -29.16
C THR A 206 -24.88 -2.55 -30.60
N PRO A 207 -25.05 -3.67 -31.34
CA PRO A 207 -24.74 -3.68 -32.75
C PRO A 207 -25.73 -2.73 -33.42
N SER A 208 -25.25 -1.53 -33.78
CA SER A 208 -26.00 -0.60 -34.61
C SER A 208 -26.37 -1.35 -35.88
N GLN A 209 -27.67 -1.61 -36.05
CA GLN A 209 -28.21 -2.18 -37.27
C GLN A 209 -27.72 -1.35 -38.45
N ARG A 210 -26.88 -1.96 -39.30
CA ARG A 210 -26.57 -1.43 -40.62
C ARG A 210 -27.91 -1.23 -41.34
N LYS A 211 -28.30 0.03 -41.54
CA LYS A 211 -29.33 0.41 -42.52
C LYS A 211 -28.93 -0.19 -43.85
N ALA A 212 -29.67 -1.20 -44.30
CA ALA A 212 -29.66 -1.64 -45.68
C ALA A 212 -30.25 -0.51 -46.54
N GLN A 213 -29.38 0.34 -47.04
CA GLN A 213 -29.72 1.32 -48.07
C GLN A 213 -29.84 0.56 -49.40
N ARG A 214 -31.04 0.07 -49.72
CA ARG A 214 -31.39 -0.36 -51.08
C ARG A 214 -31.72 0.89 -51.89
N LYS A 215 -30.78 1.29 -52.75
CA LYS A 215 -31.03 2.06 -53.97
C LYS A 215 -30.95 1.06 -55.14
N GLY A 216 -31.87 1.18 -56.09
CA GLY A 216 -31.93 0.39 -57.32
C GLY A 216 -33.25 -0.33 -57.43
#